data_AF-A0A0P0VUB4-F1
#
_entry.id   AF-A0A0P0VUB4-F1
#
_cell.length_a   1.000
_cell.length_b   1.000
_cell.length_c   1.000
_cell.angle_alpha   90.00
_cell.angle_beta   90.00
_cell.angle_gamma   90.00
#
_symmetry.space_group_name_H-M   'P 1'
#
loop_
_entity.id
_entity.type
_entity.pdbx_description
1 polymer ?
#
loop_
_entity_poly.entity_id
_entity_poly.type
_entity_poly.pdbx_seq_one_letter_code
_entity_poly.pdbx_strand_id
1 'polypeptide(L)'
;PRIAPHTAGRSIGQKKRAERWGRMAVAAATVRWLVLLLAVSAAATASREKWWHGAGGEASGGGHLVQKEWRRVVAASDAGLVTAVDVADAAGTAYRLHFITMSPGTLFLPVQLHADMVFYVHSGRGKVTYIEEGDSESSSLQVERGDVYNFDQGTILYIQSNACGTRERLQIYAIFTSDSINADDPRHPTSEVYSFVSDLLKGFEVEVLRPGFGVPREVVESIKSTKTPPAIIPYNPEEEDEDDSSNWTEEITDALWGVRDPHFLNKKKKDKQKDKHKGKDKKSKSKAFNFYSGKPDVENCYGWSRSMTNRDLETLRGSNIGMFMVNLTTGAMMGPHWNPRATEIAVVTQGAGMVQIVCPSIPSGESKKHHHDEEGGRGDHGHGGGGVRCKNSLFRVKEGDVLVVPRFHPMAQISFNNDSFVFVGFSTDMGHNHPQFLAGRHSVLQVIGKEILARSLGQDNSTNVGRLLSSQRESTIMACTSCAEELERKAEEEEEGGGGKGEKEREEEERRQREKEEEERRRQEEERKRREEEEKERREREEEERRQREKEEKKRREEEEQRREEEEEERRREEEEEEQEDGRGDEPKPRREEEEGDWGERQIRLPRSLKKRFIGIKGRLSSG
;
A
#
# COMPACT_ATOMS: atom_id res chain seq x y z
N PRO A 1 79.77 -48.44 13.72
CA PRO A 1 78.58 -47.89 13.02
C PRO A 1 78.11 -46.59 13.69
N ARG A 2 78.37 -45.44 13.05
CA ARG A 2 77.92 -44.11 13.51
C ARG A 2 76.39 -44.04 13.42
N ILE A 3 75.70 -43.88 14.55
CA ILE A 3 74.33 -43.38 14.55
C ILE A 3 74.22 -42.37 15.70
N ALA A 4 74.34 -41.09 15.34
CA ALA A 4 73.98 -39.96 16.17
C ALA A 4 72.47 -39.69 16.00
N PRO A 5 71.69 -39.52 17.07
CA PRO A 5 70.30 -39.11 16.97
C PRO A 5 70.20 -37.59 17.09
N HIS A 6 70.13 -36.91 15.96
CA HIS A 6 69.57 -35.56 15.89
C HIS A 6 68.27 -35.59 15.05
N THR A 7 67.30 -34.78 15.49
CA THR A 7 66.04 -34.39 14.82
C THR A 7 64.76 -35.14 15.20
N ALA A 8 64.35 -34.99 16.47
CA ALA A 8 62.94 -35.08 16.87
C ALA A 8 62.45 -33.68 17.29
N GLY A 9 62.23 -32.79 16.32
CA GLY A 9 61.87 -31.40 16.61
C GLY A 9 61.24 -30.67 15.42
N ARG A 10 60.29 -31.31 14.71
CA ARG A 10 59.53 -30.61 13.65
C ARG A 10 58.04 -30.94 13.53
N SER A 11 57.47 -31.78 14.41
CA SER A 11 56.06 -32.19 14.30
C SER A 11 55.05 -31.18 14.90
N ILE A 12 55.45 -30.34 15.86
CA ILE A 12 54.52 -29.40 16.52
C ILE A 12 54.13 -28.22 15.61
N GLY A 13 55.01 -27.85 14.67
CA GLY A 13 54.74 -26.76 13.71
C GLY A 13 53.68 -27.11 12.66
N GLN A 14 53.61 -28.37 12.21
CA GLN A 14 52.65 -28.79 11.19
C GLN A 14 51.23 -28.97 11.74
N LYS A 15 51.05 -29.45 12.99
CA LYS A 15 49.72 -29.50 13.62
C LYS A 15 49.11 -28.12 13.83
N LYS A 16 49.88 -27.15 14.33
CA LYS A 16 49.41 -25.76 14.45
C LYS A 16 49.12 -25.10 13.09
N ARG A 17 49.85 -25.48 12.04
CA ARG A 17 49.56 -25.00 10.66
C ARG A 17 48.28 -25.60 10.13
N ALA A 18 48.05 -26.91 10.30
CA ALA A 18 46.82 -27.57 9.86
C ALA A 18 45.58 -27.05 10.59
N GLU A 19 45.67 -26.81 11.91
CA GLU A 19 44.57 -26.19 12.67
C GLU A 19 44.31 -24.73 12.27
N ARG A 20 45.36 -23.95 11.96
CA ARG A 20 45.19 -22.60 11.39
C ARG A 20 44.51 -22.62 10.03
N TRP A 21 44.87 -23.58 9.17
CA TRP A 21 44.25 -23.72 7.85
C TRP A 21 42.81 -24.22 7.95
N GLY A 22 42.52 -25.12 8.90
CA GLY A 22 41.14 -25.55 9.21
C GLY A 22 40.28 -24.39 9.73
N ARG A 23 40.80 -23.58 10.66
CA ARG A 23 40.09 -22.40 11.18
C ARG A 23 39.89 -21.31 10.11
N MET A 24 40.87 -21.08 9.24
CA MET A 24 40.71 -20.13 8.12
C MET A 24 39.76 -20.67 7.04
N ALA A 25 39.72 -21.98 6.77
CA ALA A 25 38.78 -22.57 5.82
C ALA A 25 37.34 -22.47 6.33
N VAL A 26 37.10 -22.74 7.62
CA VAL A 26 35.78 -22.57 8.24
C VAL A 26 35.38 -21.09 8.26
N ALA A 27 36.28 -20.18 8.61
CA ALA A 27 36.01 -18.74 8.58
C ALA A 27 35.76 -18.21 7.15
N ALA A 28 36.48 -18.71 6.14
CA ALA A 28 36.25 -18.34 4.74
C ALA A 28 34.92 -18.91 4.22
N ALA A 29 34.53 -20.12 4.64
CA ALA A 29 33.25 -20.72 4.30
C ALA A 29 32.08 -19.96 4.95
N THR A 30 32.20 -19.56 6.23
CA THR A 30 31.17 -18.76 6.90
C THR A 30 31.06 -17.36 6.34
N VAL A 31 32.18 -16.70 5.99
CA VAL A 31 32.15 -15.39 5.31
C VAL A 31 31.56 -15.52 3.91
N ARG A 32 31.87 -16.58 3.15
CA ARG A 32 31.21 -16.82 1.85
C ARG A 32 29.72 -17.06 1.98
N TRP A 33 29.27 -17.80 3.00
CA TRP A 33 27.85 -18.01 3.27
C TRP A 33 27.16 -16.72 3.74
N LEU A 34 27.82 -15.89 4.56
CA LEU A 34 27.32 -14.58 4.97
C LEU A 34 27.27 -13.59 3.81
N VAL A 35 28.26 -13.57 2.92
CA VAL A 35 28.25 -12.73 1.72
C VAL A 35 27.23 -13.23 0.71
N LEU A 36 27.01 -14.54 0.57
CA LEU A 36 25.91 -15.07 -0.24
C LEU A 36 24.55 -14.78 0.39
N LEU A 37 24.39 -14.86 1.71
CA LEU A 37 23.16 -14.44 2.39
C LEU A 37 22.94 -12.93 2.29
N LEU A 38 24.00 -12.13 2.34
CA LEU A 38 23.95 -10.67 2.12
C LEU A 38 23.74 -10.32 0.64
N ALA A 39 24.21 -11.13 -0.30
CA ALA A 39 23.97 -10.94 -1.73
C ALA A 39 22.60 -11.49 -2.14
N VAL A 40 22.05 -12.49 -1.45
CA VAL A 40 20.68 -12.96 -1.63
C VAL A 40 19.70 -12.06 -0.89
N SER A 41 20.06 -11.49 0.26
CA SER A 41 19.25 -10.45 0.89
C SER A 41 19.37 -9.15 0.12
N ALA A 42 20.55 -8.76 -0.39
CA ALA A 42 20.69 -7.63 -1.31
C ALA A 42 20.12 -7.93 -2.70
N ALA A 43 20.01 -9.16 -3.18
CA ALA A 43 19.27 -9.45 -4.40
C ALA A 43 17.75 -9.54 -4.13
N ALA A 44 17.34 -9.88 -2.90
CA ALA A 44 15.96 -9.83 -2.44
C ALA A 44 15.53 -8.42 -1.99
N THR A 45 16.46 -7.49 -1.74
CA THR A 45 16.19 -6.08 -1.40
C THR A 45 16.68 -5.08 -2.46
N ALA A 46 17.55 -5.47 -3.39
CA ALA A 46 17.91 -4.67 -4.58
C ALA A 46 17.20 -5.14 -5.85
N SER A 47 16.49 -6.27 -5.81
CA SER A 47 15.41 -6.51 -6.75
C SER A 47 14.11 -6.01 -6.13
N ARG A 48 13.72 -4.81 -6.58
CA ARG A 48 12.32 -4.35 -6.68
C ARG A 48 11.83 -3.32 -5.66
N GLU A 49 12.58 -2.23 -5.51
CA GLU A 49 11.99 -0.88 -5.36
C GLU A 49 12.73 0.10 -6.26
N LYS A 50 12.75 -0.20 -7.57
CA LYS A 50 12.96 0.84 -8.58
C LYS A 50 11.63 1.59 -8.70
N TRP A 51 11.59 2.71 -8.00
CA TRP A 51 10.54 3.72 -8.02
C TRP A 51 10.37 4.24 -9.46
N TRP A 52 9.42 3.69 -10.20
CA TRP A 52 8.97 4.28 -11.46
C TRP A 52 7.90 5.32 -11.14
N HIS A 53 8.30 6.58 -11.07
CA HIS A 53 7.38 7.71 -11.21
C HIS A 53 7.17 7.97 -12.71
N GLY A 54 6.29 7.19 -13.33
CA GLY A 54 5.89 7.33 -14.71
C GLY A 54 4.76 6.35 -14.97
N ALA A 55 3.57 6.87 -15.30
CA ALA A 55 2.28 6.19 -15.35
C ALA A 55 1.67 5.77 -13.99
N GLY A 56 0.60 6.48 -13.59
CA GLY A 56 -0.24 6.13 -12.45
C GLY A 56 -0.13 7.14 -11.32
N GLY A 57 -0.78 8.29 -11.51
CA GLY A 57 -1.09 9.20 -10.41
C GLY A 57 -1.74 8.43 -9.26
N GLU A 58 -1.41 8.87 -8.05
CA GLU A 58 -1.89 8.41 -6.76
C GLU A 58 -3.23 7.65 -6.86
N ALA A 59 -3.23 6.41 -6.36
CA ALA A 59 -4.44 5.59 -6.20
C ALA A 59 -5.50 6.26 -5.28
N SER A 60 -5.25 7.48 -4.78
CA SER A 60 -6.23 8.36 -4.15
C SER A 60 -6.57 9.54 -5.08
N GLY A 61 -7.76 9.51 -5.69
CA GLY A 61 -8.45 10.73 -6.11
C GLY A 61 -8.35 11.22 -7.56
N GLY A 62 -7.62 10.57 -8.48
CA GLY A 62 -7.48 11.13 -9.83
C GLY A 62 -6.98 10.27 -10.99
N GLY A 63 -6.57 9.03 -10.75
CA GLY A 63 -6.12 8.13 -11.80
C GLY A 63 -7.29 7.49 -12.55
N HIS A 64 -7.25 7.49 -13.89
CA HIS A 64 -8.21 6.75 -14.72
C HIS A 64 -7.95 5.24 -14.74
N LEU A 65 -6.84 4.76 -14.18
CA LEU A 65 -6.39 3.37 -14.25
C LEU A 65 -5.90 2.88 -12.90
N VAL A 66 -6.38 1.70 -12.47
CA VAL A 66 -5.77 0.91 -11.40
C VAL A 66 -5.35 -0.44 -11.94
N GLN A 67 -4.05 -0.71 -11.89
CA GLN A 67 -3.49 -1.97 -12.37
C GLN A 67 -3.86 -3.14 -11.46
N LYS A 68 -4.01 -4.33 -12.04
CA LYS A 68 -4.33 -5.58 -11.31
C LYS A 68 -3.43 -5.81 -10.08
N GLU A 69 -2.13 -5.57 -10.25
CA GLU A 69 -1.10 -5.75 -9.23
C GLU A 69 -1.20 -4.81 -8.03
N TRP A 70 -1.94 -3.71 -8.15
CA TRP A 70 -2.11 -2.72 -7.07
C TRP A 70 -3.38 -2.95 -6.24
N ARG A 71 -4.17 -3.97 -6.58
CA ARG A 71 -5.33 -4.37 -5.78
C ARG A 71 -4.88 -4.88 -4.42
N ARG A 72 -5.56 -4.43 -3.36
CA ARG A 72 -5.29 -4.86 -1.98
C ARG A 72 -5.84 -6.27 -1.76
N VAL A 73 -5.11 -7.11 -1.03
CA VAL A 73 -5.62 -8.42 -0.61
C VAL A 73 -6.51 -8.22 0.61
N VAL A 74 -7.79 -8.63 0.53
CA VAL A 74 -8.77 -8.56 1.63
C VAL A 74 -8.87 -9.90 2.35
N ALA A 75 -8.85 -11.00 1.60
CA ALA A 75 -8.82 -12.34 2.17
C ALA A 75 -8.04 -13.28 1.26
N ALA A 76 -7.24 -14.17 1.85
CA ALA A 76 -6.48 -15.17 1.11
C ALA A 76 -6.48 -16.50 1.88
N SER A 77 -6.72 -17.59 1.17
CA SER A 77 -6.58 -18.96 1.64
C SER A 77 -6.18 -19.87 0.48
N ASP A 78 -5.83 -21.13 0.76
CA ASP A 78 -5.56 -22.10 -0.30
C ASP A 78 -6.82 -22.39 -1.16
N ALA A 79 -8.01 -22.12 -0.60
CA ALA A 79 -9.29 -22.33 -1.25
C ALA A 79 -9.67 -21.17 -2.19
N GLY A 80 -9.17 -19.95 -1.96
CA GLY A 80 -9.49 -18.80 -2.78
C GLY A 80 -8.84 -17.47 -2.36
N LEU A 81 -9.07 -16.44 -3.17
CA LEU A 81 -8.49 -15.11 -3.00
C LEU A 81 -9.57 -14.04 -3.22
N VAL A 82 -9.61 -13.05 -2.34
CA VAL A 82 -10.40 -11.84 -2.47
C VAL A 82 -9.45 -10.64 -2.51
N THR A 83 -9.50 -9.90 -3.60
CA THR A 83 -8.77 -8.62 -3.73
C THR A 83 -9.75 -7.48 -3.89
N ALA A 84 -9.35 -6.26 -3.51
CA ALA A 84 -10.20 -5.08 -3.60
C ALA A 84 -9.46 -3.86 -4.12
N VAL A 85 -10.23 -2.93 -4.69
CA VAL A 85 -9.79 -1.59 -5.08
C VAL A 85 -10.88 -0.59 -4.73
N ASP A 86 -10.46 0.58 -4.27
CA ASP A 86 -11.34 1.71 -4.04
C ASP A 86 -11.08 2.74 -5.14
N VAL A 87 -12.15 3.19 -5.77
CA VAL A 87 -12.12 4.22 -6.82
C VAL A 87 -13.11 5.31 -6.46
N ALA A 88 -12.87 6.53 -6.96
CA ALA A 88 -13.81 7.63 -6.80
C ALA A 88 -14.16 8.22 -8.15
N ASP A 89 -15.39 8.70 -8.30
CA ASP A 89 -15.76 9.49 -9.47
C ASP A 89 -15.33 10.96 -9.34
N ALA A 90 -15.60 11.75 -10.37
CA ALA A 90 -15.27 13.18 -10.37
C ALA A 90 -16.09 14.01 -9.36
N ALA A 91 -17.19 13.48 -8.83
CA ALA A 91 -17.96 14.11 -7.76
C ALA A 91 -17.42 13.77 -6.36
N GLY A 92 -16.46 12.85 -6.26
CA GLY A 92 -15.90 12.35 -5.01
C GLY A 92 -16.69 11.19 -4.40
N THR A 93 -17.69 10.66 -5.10
CA THR A 93 -18.40 9.44 -4.65
C THR A 93 -17.46 8.26 -4.79
N ALA A 94 -17.26 7.53 -3.69
CA ALA A 94 -16.39 6.38 -3.65
C ALA A 94 -17.14 5.09 -3.98
N TYR A 95 -16.42 4.17 -4.61
CA TYR A 95 -16.89 2.84 -4.97
C TYR A 95 -15.82 1.83 -4.58
N ARG A 96 -16.23 0.73 -3.95
CA ARG A 96 -15.35 -0.39 -3.65
C ARG A 96 -15.63 -1.55 -4.58
N LEU A 97 -14.62 -2.02 -5.28
CA LEU A 97 -14.71 -3.23 -6.10
C LEU A 97 -14.02 -4.39 -5.39
N HIS A 98 -14.67 -5.54 -5.29
CA HIS A 98 -14.08 -6.80 -4.85
C HIS A 98 -13.99 -7.80 -6.01
N PHE A 99 -12.89 -8.52 -6.09
CA PHE A 99 -12.63 -9.60 -7.02
C PHE A 99 -12.48 -10.89 -6.22
N ILE A 100 -13.51 -11.71 -6.21
CA ILE A 100 -13.59 -12.96 -5.47
C ILE A 100 -13.25 -14.11 -6.43
N THR A 101 -12.19 -14.85 -6.14
CA THR A 101 -11.78 -16.04 -6.89
C THR A 101 -11.83 -17.26 -5.98
N MET A 102 -12.67 -18.24 -6.31
CA MET A 102 -12.90 -19.45 -5.53
C MET A 102 -12.51 -20.69 -6.34
N SER A 103 -11.74 -21.59 -5.72
CA SER A 103 -11.46 -22.90 -6.30
C SER A 103 -12.73 -23.77 -6.32
N PRO A 104 -12.85 -24.75 -7.23
CA PRO A 104 -13.99 -25.67 -7.22
C PRO A 104 -14.15 -26.39 -5.86
N GLY A 105 -15.39 -26.59 -5.39
CA GLY A 105 -15.67 -27.28 -4.13
C GLY A 105 -15.26 -26.49 -2.89
N THR A 106 -15.54 -25.19 -2.88
CA THR A 106 -15.23 -24.28 -1.77
C THR A 106 -16.44 -23.45 -1.37
N LEU A 107 -16.42 -22.91 -0.15
CA LEU A 107 -17.45 -22.07 0.43
C LEU A 107 -16.86 -20.73 0.86
N PHE A 108 -17.42 -19.65 0.35
CA PHE A 108 -17.26 -18.31 0.91
C PHE A 108 -18.24 -18.19 2.09
N LEU A 109 -17.69 -17.99 3.28
CA LEU A 109 -18.44 -18.04 4.52
C LEU A 109 -19.52 -16.94 4.61
N PRO A 110 -20.57 -17.16 5.41
CA PRO A 110 -21.66 -16.20 5.55
C PRO A 110 -21.20 -14.81 5.99
N VAL A 111 -21.61 -13.81 5.24
CA VAL A 111 -21.38 -12.39 5.53
C VAL A 111 -22.69 -11.61 5.55
N GLN A 112 -22.76 -10.58 6.38
CA GLN A 112 -23.80 -9.55 6.33
C GLN A 112 -23.27 -8.34 5.58
N LEU A 113 -23.99 -7.92 4.53
CA LEU A 113 -23.62 -6.74 3.74
C LEU A 113 -23.90 -5.44 4.51
N HIS A 114 -22.97 -4.49 4.45
CA HIS A 114 -23.13 -3.13 4.99
C HIS A 114 -23.40 -2.08 3.91
N ALA A 115 -23.38 -2.50 2.64
CA ALA A 115 -23.54 -1.67 1.46
C ALA A 115 -24.26 -2.49 0.38
N ASP A 116 -24.96 -1.81 -0.52
CA ASP A 116 -25.57 -2.48 -1.66
C ASP A 116 -24.47 -3.09 -2.52
N MET A 117 -24.70 -4.32 -2.99
CA MET A 117 -23.74 -5.09 -3.78
C MET A 117 -24.33 -5.44 -5.13
N VAL A 118 -23.70 -4.97 -6.21
CA VAL A 118 -23.93 -5.49 -7.56
C VAL A 118 -22.77 -6.39 -7.92
N PHE A 119 -23.02 -7.66 -8.21
CA PHE A 119 -21.96 -8.58 -8.63
C PHE A 119 -22.23 -9.24 -9.97
N TYR A 120 -21.14 -9.45 -10.72
CA TYR A 120 -21.08 -10.10 -12.02
C TYR A 120 -20.23 -11.36 -11.95
N VAL A 121 -20.74 -12.46 -12.51
CA VAL A 121 -20.01 -13.73 -12.61
C VAL A 121 -19.15 -13.74 -13.86
N HIS A 122 -17.84 -13.64 -13.68
CA HIS A 122 -16.86 -13.63 -14.77
C HIS A 122 -16.59 -15.04 -15.33
N SER A 123 -16.41 -16.04 -14.46
CA SER A 123 -16.13 -17.42 -14.85
C SER A 123 -16.64 -18.41 -13.81
N GLY A 124 -16.77 -19.68 -14.20
CA GLY A 124 -17.18 -20.76 -13.31
C GLY A 124 -18.68 -20.77 -12.99
N ARG A 125 -19.04 -21.63 -12.04
CA ARG A 125 -20.44 -21.86 -11.60
C ARG A 125 -20.50 -22.06 -10.09
N GLY A 126 -21.62 -21.69 -9.49
CA GLY A 126 -21.82 -21.84 -8.05
C GLY A 126 -23.29 -21.72 -7.65
N LYS A 127 -23.51 -21.76 -6.34
CA LYS A 127 -24.79 -21.47 -5.70
C LYS A 127 -24.59 -20.34 -4.69
N VAL A 128 -25.37 -19.27 -4.82
CA VAL A 128 -25.44 -18.20 -3.82
C VAL A 128 -26.71 -18.41 -3.02
N THR A 129 -26.59 -18.53 -1.71
CA THR A 129 -27.74 -18.55 -0.81
C THR A 129 -27.74 -17.25 -0.02
N TYR A 130 -28.89 -16.62 0.09
CA TYR A 130 -29.02 -15.31 0.70
C TYR A 130 -30.35 -15.15 1.43
N ILE A 131 -30.37 -14.22 2.37
CA ILE A 131 -31.52 -13.83 3.19
C ILE A 131 -31.61 -12.31 3.12
N GLU A 132 -32.65 -11.81 2.44
CA GLU A 132 -32.95 -10.37 2.33
C GLU A 132 -33.73 -9.87 3.55
N GLU A 133 -33.66 -8.56 3.82
CA GLU A 133 -34.40 -7.95 4.92
C GLU A 133 -35.92 -8.00 4.67
N GLY A 134 -36.65 -8.65 5.58
CA GLY A 134 -38.11 -8.78 5.52
C GLY A 134 -38.63 -10.06 4.87
N ASP A 135 -37.76 -10.87 4.26
CA ASP A 135 -38.12 -12.16 3.69
C ASP A 135 -37.95 -13.29 4.72
N SER A 136 -39.00 -14.09 4.96
CA SER A 136 -38.98 -15.18 5.97
C SER A 136 -38.31 -16.46 5.52
N GLU A 137 -37.82 -16.55 4.28
CA GLU A 137 -37.21 -17.75 3.72
C GLU A 137 -35.88 -17.41 3.04
N SER A 138 -34.86 -18.24 3.26
CA SER A 138 -33.62 -18.13 2.50
C SER A 138 -33.89 -18.43 1.02
N SER A 139 -33.45 -17.54 0.14
CA SER A 139 -33.48 -17.77 -1.29
C SER A 139 -32.13 -18.34 -1.76
N SER A 140 -32.16 -19.16 -2.81
CA SER A 140 -30.93 -19.63 -3.46
C SER A 140 -30.97 -19.43 -4.97
N LEU A 141 -29.81 -19.09 -5.52
CA LEU A 141 -29.60 -18.81 -6.94
C LEU A 141 -28.46 -19.68 -7.44
N GLN A 142 -28.69 -20.35 -8.56
CA GLN A 142 -27.61 -20.95 -9.34
C GLN A 142 -26.98 -19.84 -10.17
N VAL A 143 -25.66 -19.70 -10.08
CA VAL A 143 -24.92 -18.62 -10.75
C VAL A 143 -24.00 -19.20 -11.80
N GLU A 144 -23.99 -18.59 -12.98
CA GLU A 144 -23.14 -18.97 -14.11
C GLU A 144 -22.53 -17.74 -14.79
N ARG A 145 -21.50 -17.98 -15.62
CA ARG A 145 -20.80 -16.93 -16.37
C ARG A 145 -21.79 -16.01 -17.10
N GLY A 146 -21.65 -14.71 -16.89
CA GLY A 146 -22.48 -13.69 -17.50
C GLY A 146 -23.57 -13.14 -16.59
N ASP A 147 -23.92 -13.86 -15.51
CA ASP A 147 -24.99 -13.45 -14.61
C ASP A 147 -24.65 -12.20 -13.81
N VAL A 148 -25.66 -11.36 -13.62
CA VAL A 148 -25.64 -10.16 -12.79
C VAL A 148 -26.75 -10.24 -11.76
N TYR A 149 -26.40 -9.93 -10.51
CA TYR A 149 -27.31 -9.85 -9.39
C TYR A 149 -27.04 -8.59 -8.55
N ASN A 150 -28.09 -8.13 -7.88
CA ASN A 150 -28.05 -7.02 -6.96
C ASN A 150 -28.59 -7.48 -5.60
N PHE A 151 -27.93 -7.08 -4.53
CA PHE A 151 -28.37 -7.32 -3.17
C PHE A 151 -28.33 -6.02 -2.38
N ASP A 152 -29.38 -5.79 -1.61
CA ASP A 152 -29.50 -4.63 -0.74
C ASP A 152 -28.55 -4.77 0.46
N GLN A 153 -28.11 -3.65 1.01
CA GLN A 153 -27.47 -3.62 2.32
C GLN A 153 -28.32 -4.37 3.37
N GLY A 154 -27.68 -5.02 4.34
CA GLY A 154 -28.34 -5.85 5.34
C GLY A 154 -28.53 -7.31 4.94
N THR A 155 -28.45 -7.64 3.65
CA THR A 155 -28.52 -9.02 3.15
C THR A 155 -27.43 -9.90 3.78
N ILE A 156 -27.80 -11.08 4.25
CA ILE A 156 -26.85 -12.12 4.67
C ILE A 156 -26.70 -13.12 3.54
N LEU A 157 -25.48 -13.41 3.09
CA LEU A 157 -25.23 -14.36 2.02
C LEU A 157 -23.98 -15.21 2.22
N TYR A 158 -23.97 -16.38 1.58
CA TYR A 158 -22.80 -17.23 1.40
C TYR A 158 -22.77 -17.79 -0.01
N ILE A 159 -21.58 -18.15 -0.49
CA ILE A 159 -21.36 -18.57 -1.88
C ILE A 159 -20.69 -19.92 -1.88
N GLN A 160 -21.27 -20.89 -2.57
CA GLN A 160 -20.70 -22.20 -2.80
C GLN A 160 -20.21 -22.29 -4.25
N SER A 161 -18.96 -22.71 -4.46
CA SER A 161 -18.48 -23.04 -5.80
C SER A 161 -18.78 -24.50 -6.12
N ASN A 162 -19.19 -24.77 -7.36
CA ASN A 162 -19.49 -26.13 -7.78
C ASN A 162 -18.21 -26.95 -7.88
N ALA A 163 -18.21 -28.20 -7.40
CA ALA A 163 -17.07 -29.13 -7.48
C ALA A 163 -16.82 -29.70 -8.89
N CYS A 164 -17.58 -29.26 -9.89
CA CYS A 164 -17.66 -29.92 -11.20
C CYS A 164 -16.30 -29.93 -11.95
N GLY A 165 -16.00 -31.05 -12.62
CA GLY A 165 -14.66 -31.43 -13.11
C GLY A 165 -13.98 -30.53 -14.15
N THR A 166 -14.55 -29.39 -14.54
CA THR A 166 -13.96 -28.45 -15.52
C THR A 166 -12.74 -27.71 -14.97
N ARG A 167 -12.38 -27.88 -13.68
CA ARG A 167 -11.32 -27.13 -12.97
C ARG A 167 -11.47 -25.60 -13.04
N GLU A 168 -12.61 -25.12 -13.53
CA GLU A 168 -12.87 -23.70 -13.75
C GLU A 168 -13.18 -23.04 -12.41
N ARG A 169 -12.41 -22.00 -12.06
CA ARG A 169 -12.60 -21.25 -10.82
C ARG A 169 -13.83 -20.35 -10.94
N LEU A 170 -14.62 -20.28 -9.88
CA LEU A 170 -15.69 -19.29 -9.77
C LEU A 170 -15.05 -17.93 -9.52
N GLN A 171 -15.23 -17.00 -10.46
CA GLN A 171 -14.74 -15.63 -10.37
C GLN A 171 -15.91 -14.66 -10.38
N ILE A 172 -15.98 -13.82 -9.36
CA ILE A 172 -17.05 -12.84 -9.16
C ILE A 172 -16.43 -11.45 -9.01
N TYR A 173 -16.94 -10.48 -9.77
CA TYR A 173 -16.58 -9.08 -9.67
C TYR A 173 -17.76 -8.33 -9.05
N ALA A 174 -17.58 -7.81 -7.84
CA ALA A 174 -18.61 -7.10 -7.09
C ALA A 174 -18.23 -5.61 -6.96
N ILE A 175 -19.21 -4.73 -7.09
CA ILE A 175 -19.10 -3.31 -6.72
C ILE A 175 -20.03 -3.04 -5.54
N PHE A 176 -19.52 -2.27 -4.57
CA PHE A 176 -20.27 -1.82 -3.40
C PHE A 176 -20.46 -0.32 -3.44
N THR A 177 -21.69 0.11 -3.12
CA THR A 177 -22.08 1.52 -3.02
C THR A 177 -22.65 1.81 -1.64
N SER A 178 -22.04 2.75 -0.91
CA SER A 178 -22.56 3.27 0.36
C SER A 178 -21.97 4.64 0.64
N ASP A 179 -22.77 5.51 1.27
CA ASP A 179 -22.33 6.83 1.77
C ASP A 179 -21.19 6.71 2.81
N SER A 180 -21.02 5.53 3.41
CA SER A 180 -19.97 5.24 4.40
C SER A 180 -18.60 4.89 3.80
N ILE A 181 -18.54 4.62 2.49
CA ILE A 181 -17.27 4.34 1.81
C ILE A 181 -16.58 5.70 1.60
N ASN A 182 -15.68 6.08 2.51
CA ASN A 182 -14.85 7.26 2.32
C ASN A 182 -13.67 6.95 1.38
N ALA A 183 -13.43 7.85 0.41
CA ALA A 183 -12.30 7.79 -0.51
C ALA A 183 -11.08 8.60 -0.04
N ASP A 184 -11.00 9.02 1.23
CA ASP A 184 -9.91 9.89 1.71
C ASP A 184 -8.52 9.24 1.50
N ASP A 185 -8.40 7.93 1.80
CA ASP A 185 -7.24 7.12 1.40
C ASP A 185 -7.66 5.72 0.91
N PRO A 186 -7.79 5.50 -0.41
CA PRO A 186 -8.06 4.20 -1.02
C PRO A 186 -7.03 3.11 -0.68
N ARG A 187 -5.83 3.51 -0.24
CA ARG A 187 -4.80 2.56 0.23
C ARG A 187 -5.10 2.05 1.63
N HIS A 188 -5.82 2.82 2.44
CA HIS A 188 -6.13 2.52 3.85
C HIS A 188 -7.60 2.84 4.18
N PRO A 189 -8.56 2.08 3.63
CA PRO A 189 -9.96 2.29 3.96
C PRO A 189 -10.26 2.01 5.44
N THR A 190 -11.17 2.79 6.00
CA THR A 190 -11.59 2.69 7.42
C THR A 190 -12.90 1.93 7.63
N SER A 191 -13.68 1.73 6.56
CA SER A 191 -14.98 1.03 6.59
C SER A 191 -14.87 -0.32 5.88
N GLU A 192 -15.54 -1.35 6.39
CA GLU A 192 -15.72 -2.65 5.74
C GLU A 192 -17.08 -2.74 5.06
N VAL A 193 -17.14 -3.34 3.87
CA VAL A 193 -18.39 -3.47 3.07
C VAL A 193 -19.28 -4.62 3.52
N TYR A 194 -18.76 -5.53 4.34
CA TYR A 194 -19.50 -6.61 4.97
C TYR A 194 -18.76 -7.10 6.22
N SER A 195 -19.49 -7.74 7.14
CA SER A 195 -18.93 -8.47 8.29
C SER A 195 -19.18 -9.96 8.15
N PHE A 196 -18.23 -10.80 8.57
CA PHE A 196 -18.50 -12.23 8.75
C PHE A 196 -19.42 -12.44 9.95
N VAL A 197 -20.40 -13.35 9.80
CA VAL A 197 -21.35 -13.68 10.88
C VAL A 197 -20.63 -14.17 12.15
N SER A 198 -19.48 -14.82 11.98
CA SER A 198 -18.63 -15.24 13.12
C SER A 198 -18.16 -14.06 13.97
N ASP A 199 -17.85 -12.93 13.35
CA ASP A 199 -17.29 -11.77 14.03
C ASP A 199 -18.41 -10.97 14.73
N LEU A 200 -19.59 -10.91 14.10
CA LEU A 200 -20.81 -10.38 14.72
C LEU A 200 -21.14 -11.13 16.03
N LEU A 201 -21.07 -12.46 16.01
CA LEU A 201 -21.35 -13.29 17.19
C LEU A 201 -20.25 -13.17 18.26
N LYS A 202 -18.98 -13.29 17.86
CA LYS A 202 -17.83 -13.30 18.80
C LYS A 202 -17.59 -11.93 19.46
N GLY A 203 -18.09 -10.85 18.87
CA GLY A 203 -18.03 -9.50 19.43
C GLY A 203 -18.79 -9.32 20.74
N PHE A 204 -19.79 -10.17 21.03
CA PHE A 204 -20.56 -10.08 22.28
C PHE A 204 -19.85 -10.72 23.47
N GLU A 205 -20.10 -10.17 24.66
CA GLU A 205 -19.63 -10.72 25.92
C GLU A 205 -20.25 -12.08 26.24
N VAL A 206 -19.50 -12.95 26.93
CA VAL A 206 -19.97 -14.30 27.30
C VAL A 206 -21.27 -14.23 28.13
N GLU A 207 -21.36 -13.24 29.02
CA GLU A 207 -22.54 -13.01 29.86
C GLU A 207 -23.78 -12.54 29.09
N VAL A 208 -23.62 -12.05 27.86
CA VAL A 208 -24.72 -11.70 26.95
C VAL A 208 -25.13 -12.90 26.11
N LEU A 209 -24.15 -13.61 25.53
CA LEU A 209 -24.38 -14.76 24.66
C LEU A 209 -25.02 -15.93 25.40
N ARG A 210 -24.60 -16.19 26.65
CA ARG A 210 -25.11 -17.30 27.47
C ARG A 210 -26.64 -17.25 27.64
N PRO A 211 -27.25 -16.19 28.22
CA PRO A 211 -28.70 -16.08 28.29
C PRO A 211 -29.35 -15.82 26.92
N GLY A 212 -28.65 -15.16 25.99
CA GLY A 212 -29.17 -14.88 24.65
C GLY A 212 -29.49 -16.16 23.86
N PHE A 213 -28.62 -17.16 23.93
CA PHE A 213 -28.81 -18.46 23.27
C PHE A 213 -29.34 -19.57 24.20
N GLY A 214 -29.43 -19.31 25.51
CA GLY A 214 -29.85 -20.33 26.49
C GLY A 214 -28.88 -21.49 26.65
N VAL A 215 -27.59 -21.27 26.38
CA VAL A 215 -26.53 -22.30 26.41
C VAL A 215 -25.64 -22.18 27.65
N PRO A 216 -24.95 -23.25 28.09
CA PRO A 216 -23.94 -23.17 29.15
C PRO A 216 -22.74 -22.28 28.78
N ARG A 217 -22.02 -21.77 29.79
CA ARG A 217 -20.84 -20.92 29.58
C ARG A 217 -19.78 -21.62 28.74
N GLU A 218 -19.59 -22.92 28.98
CA GLU A 218 -18.58 -23.77 28.35
C GLU A 218 -18.76 -23.81 26.83
N VAL A 219 -20.01 -23.79 26.34
CA VAL A 219 -20.33 -23.77 24.90
C VAL A 219 -19.92 -22.43 24.28
N VAL A 220 -20.29 -21.31 24.94
CA VAL A 220 -19.92 -19.97 24.47
C VAL A 220 -18.40 -19.78 24.48
N GLU A 221 -17.73 -20.19 25.55
CA GLU A 221 -16.27 -20.13 25.65
C GLU A 221 -15.58 -20.99 24.60
N SER A 222 -16.11 -22.18 24.29
CA SER A 222 -15.60 -23.03 23.21
C SER A 222 -15.71 -22.35 21.84
N ILE A 223 -16.86 -21.74 21.53
CA ILE A 223 -17.07 -21.01 20.27
C ILE A 223 -16.16 -19.78 20.19
N LYS A 224 -16.05 -19.00 21.27
CA LYS A 224 -15.20 -17.79 21.30
C LYS A 224 -13.70 -18.13 21.24
N SER A 225 -13.27 -19.19 21.92
CA SER A 225 -11.86 -19.61 21.93
C SER A 225 -11.40 -20.24 20.62
N THR A 226 -12.32 -20.79 19.83
CA THR A 226 -12.02 -21.35 18.51
C THR A 226 -11.54 -20.26 17.55
N LYS A 227 -10.42 -20.50 16.86
CA LYS A 227 -9.86 -19.57 15.87
C LYS A 227 -10.87 -19.35 14.72
N THR A 228 -11.09 -18.09 14.33
CA THR A 228 -11.96 -17.76 13.19
C THR A 228 -11.35 -18.34 11.89
N PRO A 229 -12.13 -19.11 11.10
CA PRO A 229 -11.68 -19.66 9.82
C PRO A 229 -11.43 -18.57 8.79
N PRO A 230 -10.66 -18.84 7.72
CA PRO A 230 -10.52 -17.89 6.62
C PRO A 230 -11.84 -17.70 5.87
N ALA A 231 -11.99 -16.57 5.17
CA ALA A 231 -13.19 -16.21 4.42
C ALA A 231 -13.67 -17.29 3.42
N ILE A 232 -12.74 -18.00 2.79
CA ILE A 232 -13.02 -19.07 1.84
C ILE A 232 -12.39 -20.36 2.36
N ILE A 233 -13.19 -21.43 2.48
CA ILE A 233 -12.78 -22.74 2.97
C ILE A 233 -13.12 -23.84 1.95
N PRO A 234 -12.40 -24.98 1.95
CA PRO A 234 -12.86 -26.20 1.26
C PRO A 234 -14.22 -26.63 1.80
N TYR A 235 -15.14 -26.99 0.92
CA TYR A 235 -16.49 -27.42 1.28
C TYR A 235 -17.03 -28.38 0.22
N ASN A 236 -17.16 -29.66 0.61
CA ASN A 236 -17.70 -30.71 -0.24
C ASN A 236 -18.85 -31.40 0.48
N PRO A 237 -20.11 -31.06 0.18
CA PRO A 237 -21.26 -31.62 0.88
C PRO A 237 -21.64 -33.04 0.44
N GLU A 238 -20.92 -33.67 -0.51
CA GLU A 238 -21.18 -35.08 -0.90
C GLU A 238 -20.90 -36.12 0.23
N GLU A 239 -20.69 -35.67 1.47
CA GLU A 239 -20.59 -36.53 2.67
C GLU A 239 -21.78 -36.39 3.64
N GLU A 240 -22.82 -35.61 3.33
CA GLU A 240 -24.02 -35.51 4.17
C GLU A 240 -25.23 -36.16 3.48
N ASP A 241 -25.78 -37.19 4.14
CA ASP A 241 -26.96 -37.93 3.71
C ASP A 241 -28.13 -36.97 3.37
N GLU A 242 -28.75 -37.14 2.19
CA GLU A 242 -29.85 -36.31 1.68
C GLU A 242 -31.12 -36.30 2.57
N ASP A 243 -31.13 -37.03 3.69
CA ASP A 243 -32.30 -37.17 4.57
C ASP A 243 -32.45 -36.07 5.64
N ASP A 244 -31.44 -35.21 5.86
CA ASP A 244 -31.54 -34.09 6.83
C ASP A 244 -31.70 -32.71 6.18
N SER A 245 -32.11 -32.63 4.91
CA SER A 245 -32.42 -31.35 4.26
C SER A 245 -33.76 -30.71 4.69
N SER A 246 -34.36 -31.19 5.79
CA SER A 246 -35.71 -30.81 6.20
C SER A 246 -35.71 -30.03 7.52
N ASN A 247 -35.94 -28.72 7.41
CA ASN A 247 -36.53 -27.83 8.43
C ASN A 247 -35.65 -26.94 9.32
N TRP A 248 -34.34 -26.80 9.11
CA TRP A 248 -33.55 -25.79 9.84
C TRP A 248 -33.69 -24.37 9.26
N THR A 249 -34.09 -24.24 8.00
CA THR A 249 -34.28 -22.94 7.33
C THR A 249 -35.42 -22.11 7.94
N GLU A 250 -36.47 -22.75 8.47
CA GLU A 250 -37.54 -22.06 9.23
C GLU A 250 -37.06 -21.64 10.63
N GLU A 251 -36.16 -22.42 11.25
CA GLU A 251 -35.69 -22.21 12.62
C GLU A 251 -34.68 -21.05 12.73
N ILE A 252 -33.88 -20.81 11.69
CA ILE A 252 -32.92 -19.70 11.65
C ILE A 252 -33.61 -18.34 11.55
N THR A 253 -34.71 -18.20 10.82
CA THR A 253 -35.39 -16.90 10.65
C THR A 253 -36.10 -16.45 11.92
N ASP A 254 -36.71 -17.39 12.65
CA ASP A 254 -37.29 -17.14 13.97
C ASP A 254 -36.21 -16.70 14.97
N ALA A 255 -34.99 -17.25 14.84
CA ALA A 255 -33.84 -16.94 15.69
C ALA A 255 -33.13 -15.62 15.30
N LEU A 256 -32.97 -15.34 14.00
CA LEU A 256 -32.21 -14.19 13.50
C LEU A 256 -32.90 -12.85 13.78
N TRP A 257 -34.24 -12.81 13.77
CA TRP A 257 -35.00 -11.55 13.87
C TRP A 257 -35.94 -11.45 15.07
N GLY A 258 -35.92 -12.42 15.98
CA GLY A 258 -36.66 -12.34 17.24
C GLY A 258 -38.18 -12.29 17.08
N VAL A 259 -38.72 -12.63 15.90
CA VAL A 259 -40.16 -12.79 15.66
C VAL A 259 -40.58 -14.16 16.18
N ARG A 260 -40.48 -14.37 17.50
CA ARG A 260 -41.20 -15.46 18.16
C ARG A 260 -42.66 -15.05 18.23
N ASP A 261 -43.42 -15.27 17.16
CA ASP A 261 -44.87 -15.22 17.29
C ASP A 261 -45.29 -16.41 18.20
N PRO A 262 -45.84 -16.19 19.41
CA PRO A 262 -45.96 -17.23 20.44
C PRO A 262 -46.98 -18.34 20.10
N HIS A 263 -47.58 -18.32 18.91
CA HIS A 263 -48.62 -19.26 18.52
C HIS A 263 -48.09 -20.58 17.92
N PHE A 264 -46.78 -20.76 17.77
CA PHE A 264 -46.23 -21.98 17.16
C PHE A 264 -46.30 -23.25 18.04
N LEU A 265 -46.60 -23.13 19.33
CA LEU A 265 -46.83 -24.31 20.19
C LEU A 265 -48.25 -24.87 20.14
N ASN A 266 -49.13 -24.37 19.27
CA ASN A 266 -50.50 -24.87 19.26
C ASN A 266 -51.20 -24.80 17.90
N LYS A 267 -50.86 -25.71 16.97
CA LYS A 267 -51.89 -26.31 16.10
C LYS A 267 -51.45 -27.61 15.43
N LYS A 268 -51.68 -28.71 16.16
CA LYS A 268 -52.36 -29.84 15.54
C LYS A 268 -53.73 -29.37 15.06
N LYS A 269 -53.90 -29.12 13.77
CA LYS A 269 -55.14 -29.45 13.05
C LYS A 269 -54.90 -29.40 11.55
N LYS A 270 -54.82 -30.61 10.99
CA LYS A 270 -55.21 -30.92 9.61
C LYS A 270 -56.54 -30.22 9.31
N ASP A 271 -56.51 -29.24 8.42
CA ASP A 271 -57.68 -28.92 7.59
C ASP A 271 -57.30 -29.05 6.12
N LYS A 272 -57.88 -30.09 5.55
CA LYS A 272 -57.88 -30.42 4.12
C LYS A 272 -58.83 -29.46 3.41
N GLN A 273 -58.35 -28.65 2.48
CA GLN A 273 -59.13 -28.24 1.29
C GLN A 273 -58.16 -27.63 0.26
N LYS A 274 -57.85 -28.33 -0.84
CA LYS A 274 -58.39 -28.06 -2.19
C LYS A 274 -58.38 -26.54 -2.48
N ASP A 275 -57.56 -26.03 -3.39
CA ASP A 275 -57.87 -26.16 -4.81
C ASP A 275 -56.68 -26.18 -5.76
N LYS A 276 -56.86 -27.00 -6.78
CA LYS A 276 -56.01 -27.15 -7.96
C LYS A 276 -56.10 -25.88 -8.82
N HIS A 277 -55.07 -25.04 -8.82
CA HIS A 277 -54.80 -24.21 -10.00
C HIS A 277 -53.65 -24.81 -10.80
N LYS A 278 -54.08 -25.48 -11.88
CA LYS A 278 -53.26 -26.02 -12.97
C LYS A 278 -52.25 -24.97 -13.45
N GLY A 279 -50.98 -25.38 -13.40
CA GLY A 279 -49.93 -25.14 -14.38
C GLY A 279 -50.27 -24.13 -15.47
N LYS A 280 -50.06 -22.86 -15.17
CA LYS A 280 -49.17 -22.10 -16.04
C LYS A 280 -47.85 -22.20 -15.33
N ASP A 281 -46.91 -22.91 -15.94
CA ASP A 281 -45.49 -22.65 -15.71
C ASP A 281 -45.32 -21.17 -16.04
N LYS A 282 -45.56 -20.30 -15.05
CA LYS A 282 -44.91 -19.01 -14.97
C LYS A 282 -43.46 -19.44 -14.88
N LYS A 283 -42.85 -19.64 -16.06
CA LYS A 283 -41.41 -19.61 -16.28
C LYS A 283 -40.97 -18.47 -15.38
N SER A 284 -40.46 -18.81 -14.20
CA SER A 284 -40.03 -17.83 -13.22
C SER A 284 -39.12 -16.95 -14.05
N LYS A 285 -39.51 -15.68 -14.29
CA LYS A 285 -38.64 -14.75 -14.99
C LYS A 285 -37.30 -14.93 -14.28
N SER A 286 -36.28 -15.39 -15.00
CA SER A 286 -34.97 -15.60 -14.42
C SER A 286 -34.66 -14.32 -13.65
N LYS A 287 -34.46 -14.41 -12.32
CA LYS A 287 -34.24 -13.23 -11.49
C LYS A 287 -32.96 -12.49 -11.89
N ALA A 288 -32.12 -13.12 -12.71
CA ALA A 288 -30.85 -12.61 -13.19
C ALA A 288 -30.92 -12.11 -14.63
N PHE A 289 -30.13 -11.07 -14.90
CA PHE A 289 -29.71 -10.69 -16.25
C PHE A 289 -28.41 -11.42 -16.59
N ASN A 290 -28.30 -11.98 -17.80
CA ASN A 290 -27.06 -12.60 -18.28
C ASN A 290 -26.58 -11.91 -19.56
N PHE A 291 -25.34 -11.41 -19.59
CA PHE A 291 -24.78 -10.69 -20.74
C PHE A 291 -24.65 -11.53 -22.02
N TYR A 292 -24.54 -12.84 -21.91
CA TYR A 292 -24.45 -13.77 -23.04
C TYR A 292 -25.83 -14.27 -23.49
N SER A 293 -26.89 -13.90 -22.77
CA SER A 293 -28.27 -14.19 -23.13
C SER A 293 -28.89 -13.01 -23.89
N GLY A 294 -29.67 -13.28 -24.94
CA GLY A 294 -30.37 -12.25 -25.71
C GLY A 294 -29.53 -11.58 -26.81
N LYS A 295 -30.08 -10.53 -27.44
CA LYS A 295 -29.45 -9.81 -28.57
C LYS A 295 -28.58 -8.64 -28.10
N PRO A 296 -27.32 -8.50 -28.57
CA PRO A 296 -26.50 -7.31 -28.29
C PRO A 296 -27.14 -6.01 -28.79
N ASP A 297 -26.77 -4.88 -28.20
CA ASP A 297 -27.22 -3.54 -28.62
C ASP A 297 -26.54 -3.12 -29.93
N VAL A 298 -25.26 -3.46 -30.04
CA VAL A 298 -24.44 -3.30 -31.24
C VAL A 298 -23.70 -4.60 -31.48
N GLU A 299 -23.68 -5.06 -32.72
CA GLU A 299 -22.95 -6.25 -33.16
C GLU A 299 -22.53 -6.07 -34.62
N ASN A 300 -21.24 -6.26 -34.90
CA ASN A 300 -20.70 -6.31 -36.25
C ASN A 300 -19.43 -7.20 -36.28
N CYS A 301 -18.71 -7.21 -37.40
CA CYS A 301 -17.52 -8.06 -37.57
C CYS A 301 -16.36 -7.70 -36.63
N TYR A 302 -16.39 -6.51 -36.01
CA TYR A 302 -15.32 -5.99 -35.17
C TYR A 302 -15.58 -6.20 -33.67
N GLY A 303 -16.79 -6.63 -33.31
CA GLY A 303 -17.17 -6.82 -31.92
C GLY A 303 -18.64 -6.63 -31.65
N TRP A 304 -18.98 -6.62 -30.36
CA TRP A 304 -20.33 -6.38 -29.89
C TRP A 304 -20.32 -5.67 -28.54
N SER A 305 -21.42 -5.00 -28.22
CA SER A 305 -21.66 -4.40 -26.92
C SER A 305 -23.08 -4.63 -26.46
N ARG A 306 -23.27 -4.82 -25.16
CA ARG A 306 -24.57 -4.99 -24.51
C ARG A 306 -24.57 -4.26 -23.18
N SER A 307 -25.59 -3.45 -22.95
CA SER A 307 -25.83 -2.76 -21.69
C SER A 307 -27.12 -3.26 -21.04
N MET A 308 -27.16 -3.22 -19.72
CA MET A 308 -28.38 -3.46 -18.96
C MET A 308 -29.30 -2.25 -19.07
N THR A 309 -30.57 -2.47 -19.43
CA THR A 309 -31.58 -1.41 -19.49
C THR A 309 -32.45 -1.42 -18.23
N ASN A 310 -33.21 -0.35 -17.98
CA ASN A 310 -34.16 -0.31 -16.85
C ASN A 310 -35.24 -1.39 -16.90
N ARG A 311 -35.54 -1.92 -18.09
CA ARG A 311 -36.48 -3.04 -18.24
C ARG A 311 -35.88 -4.35 -17.75
N ASP A 312 -34.56 -4.50 -17.88
CA ASP A 312 -33.80 -5.65 -17.37
C ASP A 312 -33.60 -5.53 -15.84
N LEU A 313 -33.61 -4.29 -15.31
CA LEU A 313 -33.41 -3.96 -13.90
C LEU A 313 -34.68 -4.03 -13.03
N GLU A 314 -35.89 -4.23 -13.60
CA GLU A 314 -37.11 -4.43 -12.80
C GLU A 314 -36.98 -5.63 -11.82
N THR A 315 -36.00 -6.53 -12.04
CA THR A 315 -35.65 -7.65 -11.16
C THR A 315 -34.53 -7.35 -10.15
N LEU A 316 -33.81 -6.23 -10.29
CA LEU A 316 -32.63 -5.86 -9.48
C LEU A 316 -32.99 -4.65 -8.60
N ARG A 317 -33.62 -4.90 -7.44
CA ARG A 317 -33.83 -3.87 -6.41
C ARG A 317 -32.49 -3.47 -5.78
N GLY A 318 -32.39 -2.25 -5.23
CA GLY A 318 -31.29 -1.86 -4.33
C GLY A 318 -30.44 -0.68 -4.76
N SER A 319 -29.72 -0.81 -5.87
CA SER A 319 -28.59 0.06 -6.22
C SER A 319 -28.81 0.77 -7.54
N ASN A 320 -28.39 2.04 -7.64
CA ASN A 320 -28.51 2.83 -8.87
C ASN A 320 -27.42 2.53 -9.93
N ILE A 321 -26.76 1.38 -9.86
CA ILE A 321 -25.65 0.99 -10.73
C ILE A 321 -26.16 0.16 -11.93
N GLY A 322 -25.94 0.68 -13.13
CA GLY A 322 -26.08 -0.10 -14.37
C GLY A 322 -24.82 -0.93 -14.66
N MET A 323 -24.91 -1.86 -15.61
CA MET A 323 -23.73 -2.56 -16.11
C MET A 323 -23.73 -2.66 -17.63
N PHE A 324 -22.55 -2.85 -18.20
CA PHE A 324 -22.35 -3.05 -19.63
C PHE A 324 -21.19 -4.02 -19.90
N MET A 325 -21.19 -4.61 -21.08
CA MET A 325 -20.11 -5.45 -21.58
C MET A 325 -19.78 -5.06 -23.01
N VAL A 326 -18.48 -4.99 -23.30
CA VAL A 326 -17.96 -4.72 -24.63
C VAL A 326 -16.95 -5.81 -24.98
N ASN A 327 -17.09 -6.36 -26.18
CA ASN A 327 -16.17 -7.32 -26.76
C ASN A 327 -15.63 -6.74 -28.06
N LEU A 328 -14.37 -6.32 -28.05
CA LEU A 328 -13.64 -5.90 -29.25
C LEU A 328 -12.76 -7.06 -29.73
N THR A 329 -12.95 -7.45 -30.99
CA THR A 329 -12.05 -8.37 -31.69
C THR A 329 -10.70 -7.71 -31.95
N THR A 330 -9.70 -8.47 -32.39
CA THR A 330 -8.37 -7.92 -32.68
C THR A 330 -8.42 -6.82 -33.75
N GLY A 331 -7.64 -5.76 -33.57
CA GLY A 331 -7.60 -4.62 -34.49
C GLY A 331 -8.92 -3.86 -34.65
N ALA A 332 -9.80 -3.90 -33.65
CA ALA A 332 -11.03 -3.13 -33.56
C ALA A 332 -10.91 -1.91 -32.63
N MET A 333 -11.87 -0.99 -32.75
CA MET A 333 -12.04 0.18 -31.89
C MET A 333 -13.50 0.39 -31.55
N MET A 334 -13.81 0.67 -30.29
CA MET A 334 -15.01 1.40 -29.91
C MET A 334 -14.74 2.89 -30.10
N GLY A 335 -15.40 3.48 -31.10
CA GLY A 335 -15.08 4.82 -31.58
C GLY A 335 -15.20 5.90 -30.50
N PRO A 336 -14.59 7.08 -30.71
CA PRO A 336 -14.64 8.18 -29.74
C PRO A 336 -16.07 8.50 -29.29
N HIS A 337 -16.32 8.42 -27.99
CA HIS A 337 -17.63 8.63 -27.38
C HIS A 337 -17.51 9.15 -25.95
N TRP A 338 -18.59 9.66 -25.38
CA TRP A 338 -18.64 10.00 -23.95
C TRP A 338 -19.96 9.58 -23.33
N ASN A 339 -19.95 9.43 -22.00
CA ASN A 339 -21.15 9.15 -21.24
C ASN A 339 -21.79 10.45 -20.73
N PRO A 340 -23.05 10.75 -21.12
CA PRO A 340 -23.70 11.98 -20.75
C PRO A 340 -24.28 11.97 -19.33
N ARG A 341 -24.43 10.78 -18.70
CA ARG A 341 -25.11 10.61 -17.41
C ARG A 341 -24.30 9.88 -16.35
N ALA A 342 -23.39 8.99 -16.75
CA ALA A 342 -22.67 8.13 -15.82
C ALA A 342 -21.15 8.29 -15.90
N THR A 343 -20.50 7.97 -14.79
CA THR A 343 -19.11 7.53 -14.73
C THR A 343 -19.09 6.03 -15.03
N GLU A 344 -18.15 5.60 -15.86
CA GLU A 344 -17.92 4.18 -16.13
C GLU A 344 -16.75 3.66 -15.31
N ILE A 345 -16.95 2.52 -14.65
CA ILE A 345 -15.93 1.78 -13.92
C ILE A 345 -15.82 0.40 -14.57
N ALA A 346 -14.87 0.23 -15.48
CA ALA A 346 -14.71 -0.99 -16.27
C ALA A 346 -13.57 -1.88 -15.76
N VAL A 347 -13.76 -3.19 -15.81
CA VAL A 347 -12.77 -4.22 -15.50
C VAL A 347 -12.44 -4.95 -16.80
N VAL A 348 -11.17 -5.01 -17.16
CA VAL A 348 -10.72 -5.78 -18.32
C VAL A 348 -10.82 -7.27 -18.00
N THR A 349 -11.61 -7.99 -18.79
CA THR A 349 -11.93 -9.41 -18.59
C THR A 349 -11.11 -10.36 -19.46
N GLN A 350 -10.64 -9.89 -20.62
CA GLN A 350 -9.81 -10.69 -21.52
C GLN A 350 -9.00 -9.78 -22.44
N GLY A 351 -7.72 -10.12 -22.60
CA GLY A 351 -6.79 -9.48 -23.52
C GLY A 351 -6.32 -8.09 -23.07
N ALA A 352 -6.03 -7.22 -24.04
CA ALA A 352 -5.40 -5.91 -23.81
C ALA A 352 -5.80 -4.88 -24.87
N GLY A 353 -5.71 -3.60 -24.51
CA GLY A 353 -5.99 -2.50 -25.42
C GLY A 353 -5.38 -1.17 -24.98
N MET A 354 -5.49 -0.18 -25.86
CA MET A 354 -5.18 1.21 -25.57
C MET A 354 -6.49 1.96 -25.27
N VAL A 355 -6.46 2.76 -24.21
CA VAL A 355 -7.55 3.66 -23.85
C VAL A 355 -7.04 5.09 -23.91
N GLN A 356 -7.73 5.92 -24.67
CA GLN A 356 -7.50 7.36 -24.72
C GLN A 356 -8.67 8.06 -24.06
N ILE A 357 -8.42 9.00 -23.15
CA ILE A 357 -9.43 9.81 -22.47
C ILE A 357 -9.05 11.27 -22.64
N VAL A 358 -10.02 12.09 -23.04
CA VAL A 358 -9.86 13.52 -23.26
C VAL A 358 -10.52 14.28 -22.11
N CYS A 359 -9.81 15.25 -21.56
CA CYS A 359 -10.34 16.19 -20.58
C CYS A 359 -11.17 17.28 -21.30
N PRO A 360 -12.49 17.40 -21.04
CA PRO A 360 -13.33 18.40 -21.71
C PRO A 360 -12.89 19.85 -21.46
N SER A 361 -12.32 20.13 -20.29
CA SER A 361 -11.88 21.46 -19.88
C SER A 361 -10.54 21.88 -20.51
N ILE A 362 -9.72 20.91 -20.94
CA ILE A 362 -8.40 21.14 -21.56
C ILE A 362 -8.18 20.14 -22.71
N PRO A 363 -8.97 20.20 -23.80
CA PRO A 363 -8.90 19.21 -24.87
C PRO A 363 -7.56 19.26 -25.62
N SER A 364 -6.90 20.41 -25.69
CA SER A 364 -5.60 20.58 -26.36
C SER A 364 -4.39 20.12 -25.53
N GLY A 365 -4.58 19.62 -24.30
CA GLY A 365 -3.47 19.17 -23.44
C GLY A 365 -2.54 20.29 -22.92
N GLU A 366 -2.62 21.49 -23.49
CA GLU A 366 -1.93 22.68 -22.99
C GLU A 366 -2.63 23.17 -21.71
N SER A 367 -2.20 22.63 -20.56
CA SER A 367 -2.26 23.44 -19.34
C SER A 367 -1.47 24.70 -19.66
N LYS A 368 -2.13 25.85 -19.82
CA LYS A 368 -1.44 27.15 -19.78
C LYS A 368 -0.50 27.07 -18.59
N LYS A 369 0.82 27.01 -18.83
CA LYS A 369 1.82 27.22 -17.79
C LYS A 369 1.38 28.52 -17.13
N HIS A 370 0.98 28.45 -15.86
CA HIS A 370 0.45 29.61 -15.16
C HIS A 370 1.41 30.77 -15.39
N HIS A 371 0.86 31.86 -15.93
CA HIS A 371 1.44 33.17 -15.76
C HIS A 371 1.82 33.29 -14.28
N HIS A 372 3.03 33.77 -14.03
CA HIS A 372 3.51 34.15 -12.72
C HIS A 372 2.40 34.85 -11.92
N ASP A 373 1.73 34.12 -11.03
CA ASP A 373 1.00 34.75 -9.95
C ASP A 373 2.07 35.21 -8.97
N GLU A 374 2.23 36.53 -8.99
CA GLU A 374 3.18 37.30 -8.23
C GLU A 374 3.14 36.97 -6.74
N GLU A 375 4.31 37.16 -6.13
CA GLU A 375 4.56 37.22 -4.70
C GLU A 375 3.43 37.92 -3.92
N GLY A 376 2.90 37.27 -2.88
CA GLY A 376 2.20 37.97 -1.80
C GLY A 376 0.91 37.34 -1.30
N GLY A 377 1.00 36.15 -0.70
CA GLY A 377 -0.14 35.54 -0.02
C GLY A 377 0.27 34.62 1.12
N ARG A 378 0.72 35.20 2.25
CA ARG A 378 0.79 34.49 3.53
C ARG A 378 -0.65 34.22 3.98
N GLY A 379 -1.17 33.04 3.65
CA GLY A 379 -2.50 32.56 4.04
C GLY A 379 -2.39 31.16 4.64
N ASP A 380 -2.90 31.06 5.85
CA ASP A 380 -2.97 29.95 6.79
C ASP A 380 -3.27 28.55 6.20
N HIS A 381 -2.79 27.52 6.90
CA HIS A 381 -2.89 26.09 6.60
C HIS A 381 -4.35 25.58 6.60
N GLY A 382 -5.12 25.98 5.60
CA GLY A 382 -6.35 25.29 5.22
C GLY A 382 -5.97 24.07 4.38
N HIS A 383 -6.48 22.89 4.77
CA HIS A 383 -6.41 21.64 4.01
C HIS A 383 -6.79 21.87 2.53
N GLY A 384 -5.79 22.18 1.71
CA GLY A 384 -5.93 22.36 0.28
C GLY A 384 -6.13 20.99 -0.32
N GLY A 385 -7.40 20.62 -0.56
CA GLY A 385 -7.72 19.53 -1.47
C GLY A 385 -6.94 19.78 -2.76
N GLY A 386 -5.94 18.95 -3.00
CA GLY A 386 -5.15 18.96 -4.22
C GLY A 386 -6.09 18.63 -5.36
N GLY A 387 -6.73 19.65 -5.94
CA GLY A 387 -7.63 19.47 -7.06
C GLY A 387 -6.88 18.75 -8.16
N VAL A 388 -7.26 17.50 -8.42
CA VAL A 388 -6.65 16.69 -9.47
C VAL A 388 -6.82 17.45 -10.78
N ARG A 389 -5.69 17.86 -11.35
CA ARG A 389 -5.68 18.59 -12.61
C ARG A 389 -6.11 17.63 -13.72
N CYS A 390 -7.32 17.82 -14.22
CA CYS A 390 -7.86 17.10 -15.38
C CYS A 390 -6.89 17.23 -16.56
N LYS A 391 -6.47 16.10 -17.12
CA LYS A 391 -5.52 16.02 -18.24
C LYS A 391 -5.98 14.94 -19.22
N ASN A 392 -5.62 15.11 -20.48
CA ASN A 392 -5.74 14.02 -21.45
C ASN A 392 -4.84 12.86 -20.98
N SER A 393 -5.32 11.64 -21.16
CA SER A 393 -4.57 10.43 -20.82
C SER A 393 -4.65 9.43 -21.95
N LEU A 394 -3.54 8.72 -22.15
CA LEU A 394 -3.40 7.63 -23.11
C LEU A 394 -2.59 6.56 -22.40
N PHE A 395 -3.15 5.36 -22.27
CA PHE A 395 -2.49 4.29 -21.55
C PHE A 395 -2.95 2.91 -22.04
N ARG A 396 -2.08 1.94 -21.82
CA ARG A 396 -2.37 0.52 -22.04
C ARG A 396 -3.12 -0.06 -20.85
N VAL A 397 -4.07 -0.94 -21.14
CA VAL A 397 -4.78 -1.76 -20.16
C VAL A 397 -4.66 -3.23 -20.53
N LYS A 398 -4.62 -4.10 -19.51
CA LYS A 398 -4.55 -5.56 -19.64
C LYS A 398 -5.58 -6.23 -18.74
N GLU A 399 -5.80 -7.52 -18.94
CA GLU A 399 -6.71 -8.34 -18.13
C GLU A 399 -6.51 -8.14 -16.62
N GLY A 400 -7.60 -7.77 -15.93
CA GLY A 400 -7.62 -7.46 -14.51
C GLY A 400 -7.26 -6.01 -14.17
N ASP A 401 -7.07 -5.12 -15.14
CA ASP A 401 -7.01 -3.69 -14.82
C ASP A 401 -8.42 -3.11 -14.63
N VAL A 402 -8.51 -2.04 -13.85
CA VAL A 402 -9.75 -1.27 -13.61
C VAL A 402 -9.60 0.12 -14.21
N LEU A 403 -10.50 0.48 -15.11
CA LEU A 403 -10.59 1.75 -15.80
C LEU A 403 -11.72 2.58 -15.18
N VAL A 404 -11.47 3.85 -14.87
CA VAL A 404 -12.47 4.81 -14.37
C VAL A 404 -12.55 5.99 -15.32
N VAL A 405 -13.68 6.13 -16.02
CA VAL A 405 -13.89 7.24 -16.95
C VAL A 405 -15.06 8.11 -16.47
N PRO A 406 -14.78 9.33 -15.99
CA PRO A 406 -15.82 10.19 -15.47
C PRO A 406 -16.81 10.62 -16.54
N ARG A 407 -18.01 11.00 -16.08
CA ARG A 407 -19.03 11.62 -16.91
C ARG A 407 -18.45 12.75 -17.79
N PHE A 408 -18.96 12.86 -19.01
CA PHE A 408 -18.57 13.85 -20.02
C PHE A 408 -17.14 13.77 -20.56
N HIS A 409 -16.30 12.82 -20.12
CA HIS A 409 -14.96 12.67 -20.67
C HIS A 409 -15.02 11.79 -21.94
N PRO A 410 -14.69 12.34 -23.13
CA PRO A 410 -14.63 11.53 -24.33
C PRO A 410 -13.51 10.51 -24.23
N MET A 411 -13.78 9.30 -24.67
CA MET A 411 -12.82 8.22 -24.70
C MET A 411 -12.87 7.41 -25.99
N ALA A 412 -11.78 6.72 -26.30
CA ALA A 412 -11.71 5.69 -27.32
C ALA A 412 -11.00 4.47 -26.74
N GLN A 413 -11.49 3.29 -27.09
CA GLN A 413 -10.97 1.99 -26.62
C GLN A 413 -10.58 1.18 -27.84
N ILE A 414 -9.32 0.76 -27.91
CA ILE A 414 -8.71 0.23 -29.12
C ILE A 414 -7.99 -1.07 -28.78
N SER A 415 -8.34 -2.17 -29.45
CA SER A 415 -7.63 -3.45 -29.30
C SER A 415 -6.36 -3.49 -30.14
N PHE A 416 -5.38 -4.27 -29.72
CA PHE A 416 -4.19 -4.58 -30.51
C PHE A 416 -4.49 -5.54 -31.67
N ASN A 417 -3.59 -5.66 -32.64
CA ASN A 417 -3.72 -6.63 -33.74
C ASN A 417 -3.62 -8.08 -33.29
N ASN A 418 -2.88 -8.34 -32.20
CA ASN A 418 -2.62 -9.68 -31.69
C ASN A 418 -3.45 -10.04 -30.45
N ASP A 419 -4.26 -9.11 -29.94
CA ASP A 419 -5.03 -9.32 -28.72
C ASP A 419 -6.44 -8.72 -28.81
N SER A 420 -7.42 -9.44 -28.28
CA SER A 420 -8.78 -8.92 -28.13
C SER A 420 -8.83 -7.90 -26.99
N PHE A 421 -9.85 -7.07 -26.94
CA PHE A 421 -10.08 -6.20 -25.79
C PHE A 421 -11.51 -6.35 -25.30
N VAL A 422 -11.70 -7.18 -24.27
CA VAL A 422 -13.02 -7.47 -23.69
C VAL A 422 -13.06 -6.98 -22.25
N PHE A 423 -14.09 -6.19 -21.93
CA PHE A 423 -14.27 -5.64 -20.60
C PHE A 423 -15.75 -5.60 -20.22
N VAL A 424 -15.99 -5.72 -18.91
CA VAL A 424 -17.29 -5.52 -18.28
C VAL A 424 -17.18 -4.28 -17.40
N GLY A 425 -18.21 -3.45 -17.33
CA GLY A 425 -18.17 -2.25 -16.52
C GLY A 425 -19.46 -1.94 -15.80
N PHE A 426 -19.30 -1.17 -14.73
CA PHE A 426 -20.35 -0.59 -13.93
C PHE A 426 -20.57 0.86 -14.38
N SER A 427 -21.83 1.25 -14.52
CA SER A 427 -22.27 2.60 -14.86
C SER A 427 -22.95 3.20 -13.64
N THR A 428 -22.57 4.40 -13.22
CA THR A 428 -23.19 5.08 -12.07
C THR A 428 -24.63 5.57 -12.30
N ASP A 429 -25.23 5.28 -13.47
CA ASP A 429 -26.65 5.50 -13.79
C ASP A 429 -27.29 4.19 -14.27
N MET A 430 -28.46 3.86 -13.69
CA MET A 430 -29.28 2.71 -14.06
C MET A 430 -29.94 2.90 -15.41
N GLY A 431 -29.34 2.32 -16.45
CA GLY A 431 -30.02 1.98 -17.71
C GLY A 431 -30.54 3.14 -18.56
N HIS A 432 -30.41 4.40 -18.15
CA HIS A 432 -30.72 5.57 -18.96
C HIS A 432 -29.47 6.23 -19.55
N ASN A 433 -28.30 5.64 -19.34
CA ASN A 433 -27.06 6.12 -19.91
C ASN A 433 -26.85 5.54 -21.32
N HIS A 434 -26.99 6.40 -22.34
CA HIS A 434 -26.68 6.07 -23.73
C HIS A 434 -25.43 6.85 -24.14
N PRO A 435 -24.29 6.17 -24.39
CA PRO A 435 -23.09 6.82 -24.86
C PRO A 435 -23.33 7.65 -26.13
N GLN A 436 -22.74 8.84 -26.18
CA GLN A 436 -22.82 9.75 -27.32
C GLN A 436 -21.54 9.62 -28.15
N PHE A 437 -21.66 9.11 -29.37
CA PHE A 437 -20.52 8.88 -30.26
C PHE A 437 -20.18 10.15 -31.06
N LEU A 438 -18.89 10.50 -31.11
CA LEU A 438 -18.32 11.56 -31.95
C LEU A 438 -17.99 11.07 -33.37
N ALA A 439 -17.75 9.76 -33.53
CA ALA A 439 -17.42 9.14 -34.81
C ALA A 439 -18.45 8.08 -35.18
N GLY A 440 -18.53 7.75 -36.48
CA GLY A 440 -19.44 6.74 -37.01
C GLY A 440 -20.74 7.29 -37.61
N ARG A 441 -21.49 6.39 -38.25
CA ARG A 441 -22.70 6.68 -39.04
C ARG A 441 -23.82 7.36 -38.26
N HIS A 442 -23.89 7.15 -36.94
CA HIS A 442 -24.89 7.75 -36.05
C HIS A 442 -24.24 8.68 -35.02
N SER A 443 -23.06 9.22 -35.31
CA SER A 443 -22.44 10.19 -34.40
C SER A 443 -23.30 11.43 -34.25
N VAL A 444 -23.20 12.08 -33.08
CA VAL A 444 -23.87 13.35 -32.78
C VAL A 444 -23.50 14.46 -33.77
N LEU A 445 -22.30 14.37 -34.38
CA LEU A 445 -21.84 15.29 -35.40
C LEU A 445 -22.66 15.20 -36.70
N GLN A 446 -23.35 14.08 -36.97
CA GLN A 446 -24.25 13.93 -38.12
C GLN A 446 -25.51 14.80 -38.01
N VAL A 447 -25.90 15.16 -36.78
CA VAL A 447 -27.09 15.97 -36.50
C VAL A 447 -26.77 17.47 -36.59
N ILE A 448 -25.50 17.84 -36.41
CA ILE A 448 -25.05 19.22 -36.56
C ILE A 448 -24.97 19.55 -38.05
N GLY A 449 -25.60 20.65 -38.47
CA GLY A 449 -25.55 21.10 -39.86
C GLY A 449 -24.10 21.26 -40.35
N LYS A 450 -23.78 20.72 -41.54
CA LYS A 450 -22.40 20.64 -42.06
C LYS A 450 -21.69 22.00 -42.12
N GLU A 451 -22.40 23.07 -42.43
CA GLU A 451 -21.85 24.43 -42.46
C GLU A 451 -21.50 24.94 -41.06
N ILE A 452 -22.39 24.70 -40.08
CA ILE A 452 -22.15 25.08 -38.68
C ILE A 452 -20.94 24.32 -38.15
N LEU A 453 -20.90 23.00 -38.36
CA LEU A 453 -19.79 22.16 -37.91
C LEU A 453 -18.47 22.58 -38.58
N ALA A 454 -18.49 22.94 -39.87
CA ALA A 454 -17.31 23.46 -40.55
C ALA A 454 -16.79 24.74 -39.90
N ARG A 455 -17.67 25.70 -39.57
CA ARG A 455 -17.29 26.92 -38.85
C ARG A 455 -16.75 26.61 -37.46
N SER A 456 -17.37 25.70 -36.72
CA SER A 456 -16.91 25.26 -35.39
C SER A 456 -15.52 24.60 -35.43
N LEU A 457 -15.17 23.95 -36.54
CA LEU A 457 -13.87 23.32 -36.78
C LEU A 457 -12.87 24.23 -37.51
N GLY A 458 -13.19 25.53 -37.69
CA GLY A 458 -12.31 26.48 -38.36
C GLY A 458 -12.09 26.23 -39.86
N GLN A 459 -13.04 25.57 -40.53
CA GLN A 459 -13.00 25.32 -41.97
C GLN A 459 -13.81 26.37 -42.75
N ASP A 460 -13.26 26.83 -43.88
CA ASP A 460 -13.91 27.84 -44.72
C ASP A 460 -15.17 27.33 -45.45
N ASN A 461 -15.22 26.03 -45.73
CA ASN A 461 -16.33 25.37 -46.42
C ASN A 461 -16.64 24.00 -45.80
N SER A 462 -17.81 23.46 -46.15
CA SER A 462 -18.32 22.19 -45.62
C SER A 462 -17.81 20.94 -46.34
N THR A 463 -16.89 21.06 -47.31
CA THR A 463 -16.42 19.92 -48.12
C THR A 463 -15.66 18.91 -47.28
N ASN A 464 -14.70 19.36 -46.47
CA ASN A 464 -13.90 18.49 -45.60
C ASN A 464 -14.76 17.84 -44.52
N VAL A 465 -15.68 18.60 -43.92
CA VAL A 465 -16.65 18.07 -42.95
C VAL A 465 -17.58 17.05 -43.59
N GLY A 466 -18.06 17.31 -44.81
CA GLY A 466 -18.88 16.38 -45.56
C GLY A 466 -18.15 15.06 -45.83
N ARG A 467 -16.85 15.12 -46.16
CA ARG A 467 -16.00 13.92 -46.31
C ARG A 467 -15.81 13.21 -44.96
N LEU A 468 -15.42 13.93 -43.91
CA LEU A 468 -15.23 13.38 -42.57
C LEU A 468 -16.45 12.58 -42.08
N LEU A 469 -17.65 13.16 -42.23
CA LEU A 469 -18.90 12.55 -41.79
C LEU A 469 -19.38 11.39 -42.70
N SER A 470 -18.97 11.34 -43.97
CA SER A 470 -19.41 10.30 -44.91
C SER A 470 -18.42 9.15 -45.10
N SER A 471 -17.18 9.27 -44.62
CA SER A 471 -16.13 8.25 -44.76
C SER A 471 -16.42 6.98 -43.96
N GLN A 472 -16.89 7.09 -42.71
CA GLN A 472 -17.11 5.93 -41.84
C GLN A 472 -18.52 5.39 -42.01
N ARG A 473 -18.64 4.09 -42.35
CA ARG A 473 -19.91 3.38 -42.54
C ARG A 473 -20.39 2.67 -41.28
N GLU A 474 -19.47 2.27 -40.42
CA GLU A 474 -19.78 1.65 -39.14
C GLU A 474 -20.35 2.67 -38.15
N SER A 475 -21.20 2.24 -37.22
CA SER A 475 -21.86 3.15 -36.28
C SER A 475 -21.06 3.42 -35.00
N THR A 476 -20.48 2.38 -34.40
CA THR A 476 -20.00 2.41 -33.00
C THR A 476 -18.67 1.66 -32.87
N ILE A 477 -18.64 0.38 -33.26
CA ILE A 477 -17.43 -0.45 -33.28
C ILE A 477 -16.92 -0.53 -34.72
N MET A 478 -15.62 -0.34 -34.94
CA MET A 478 -15.04 -0.29 -36.30
C MET A 478 -13.63 -0.87 -36.34
N ALA A 479 -13.11 -1.14 -37.54
CA ALA A 479 -11.70 -1.51 -37.72
C ALA A 479 -10.77 -0.37 -37.32
N CYS A 480 -9.69 -0.69 -36.61
CA CYS A 480 -8.53 0.16 -36.44
C CYS A 480 -7.25 -0.67 -36.33
N THR A 481 -6.85 -1.26 -37.46
CA THR A 481 -5.65 -2.09 -37.55
C THR A 481 -4.40 -1.26 -37.25
N SER A 482 -3.55 -1.77 -36.35
CA SER A 482 -2.28 -1.15 -35.90
C SER A 482 -2.42 0.17 -35.14
N CYS A 483 -3.63 0.63 -34.83
CA CYS A 483 -3.83 1.91 -34.16
C CYS A 483 -3.36 1.89 -32.72
N ALA A 484 -3.59 0.78 -32.00
CA ALA A 484 -3.14 0.61 -30.62
C ALA A 484 -1.61 0.61 -30.56
N GLU A 485 -0.94 -0.12 -31.46
CA GLU A 485 0.52 -0.19 -31.57
C GLU A 485 1.13 1.17 -31.91
N GLU A 486 0.51 1.94 -32.81
CA GLU A 486 1.00 3.29 -33.14
C GLU A 486 0.85 4.26 -31.96
N LEU A 487 -0.27 4.17 -31.22
CA LEU A 487 -0.51 4.98 -30.03
C LEU A 487 0.42 4.61 -28.87
N GLU A 488 0.65 3.31 -28.65
CA GLU A 488 1.61 2.83 -27.64
C GLU A 488 3.01 3.36 -27.93
N ARG A 489 3.51 3.20 -29.17
CA ARG A 489 4.81 3.75 -29.58
C ARG A 489 4.89 5.26 -29.38
N LYS A 490 3.84 6.02 -29.71
CA LYS A 490 3.81 7.48 -29.49
C LYS A 490 3.86 7.84 -28.01
N ALA A 491 3.14 7.09 -27.16
CA ALA A 491 3.16 7.29 -25.71
C ALA A 491 4.56 7.02 -25.13
N GLU A 492 5.21 5.94 -25.56
CA GLU A 492 6.58 5.60 -25.18
C GLU A 492 7.58 6.69 -25.62
N GLU A 493 7.46 7.20 -26.86
CA GLU A 493 8.30 8.29 -27.36
C GLU A 493 8.10 9.62 -26.60
N GLU A 494 6.88 9.94 -26.19
CA GLU A 494 6.58 11.11 -25.36
C GLU A 494 7.13 10.95 -23.94
N GLU A 495 7.06 9.76 -23.35
CA GLU A 495 7.64 9.45 -22.04
C GLU A 495 9.18 9.49 -22.07
N GLU A 496 9.83 8.89 -23.06
CA GLU A 496 11.29 8.94 -23.22
C GLU A 496 11.78 10.37 -23.53
N GLY A 497 11.08 11.10 -24.41
CA GLY A 497 11.40 12.47 -24.77
C GLY A 497 11.18 13.48 -23.64
N GLY A 498 10.19 13.24 -22.78
CA GLY A 498 9.90 14.04 -21.58
C GLY A 498 10.80 13.71 -20.39
N GLY A 499 11.02 12.41 -20.14
CA GLY A 499 11.89 11.90 -19.08
C GLY A 499 13.34 12.32 -19.28
N GLY A 500 13.88 12.22 -20.50
CA GLY A 500 15.28 12.55 -20.78
C GLY A 500 15.70 14.01 -20.52
N LYS A 501 14.75 14.96 -20.45
CA LYS A 501 15.05 16.35 -20.05
C LYS A 501 14.98 16.54 -18.54
N GLY A 502 13.90 16.09 -17.91
CA GLY A 502 13.71 16.23 -16.46
C GLY A 502 14.66 15.36 -15.64
N GLU A 503 14.99 14.17 -16.13
CA GLU A 503 15.94 13.24 -15.49
C GLU A 503 17.37 13.77 -15.58
N LYS A 504 17.78 14.34 -16.74
CA LYS A 504 19.07 15.03 -16.85
C LYS A 504 19.15 16.26 -15.93
N GLU A 505 18.10 17.08 -15.89
CA GLU A 505 18.07 18.24 -14.98
C GLU A 505 18.14 17.81 -13.51
N ARG A 506 17.43 16.75 -13.11
CA ARG A 506 17.49 16.18 -11.76
C ARG A 506 18.83 15.54 -11.43
N GLU A 507 19.41 14.75 -12.33
CA GLU A 507 20.74 14.18 -12.13
C GLU A 507 21.80 15.27 -11.99
N GLU A 508 21.68 16.36 -12.75
CA GLU A 508 22.59 17.51 -12.65
C GLU A 508 22.39 18.26 -11.33
N GLU A 509 21.16 18.41 -10.85
CA GLU A 509 20.82 19.04 -9.57
C GLU A 509 21.28 18.19 -8.38
N GLU A 510 21.00 16.88 -8.39
CA GLU A 510 21.49 15.92 -7.38
C GLU A 510 23.02 15.88 -7.34
N ARG A 511 23.68 15.90 -8.51
CA ARG A 511 25.13 15.94 -8.57
C ARG A 511 25.69 17.22 -7.95
N ARG A 512 25.09 18.38 -8.24
CA ARG A 512 25.46 19.66 -7.60
C ARG A 512 25.24 19.64 -6.10
N GLN A 513 24.20 18.98 -5.61
CA GLN A 513 23.92 18.86 -4.18
C GLN A 513 24.93 17.94 -3.49
N ARG A 514 25.27 16.79 -4.09
CA ARG A 514 26.31 15.88 -3.58
C ARG A 514 27.69 16.54 -3.56
N GLU A 515 28.04 17.29 -4.61
CA GLU A 515 29.31 18.03 -4.66
C GLU A 515 29.40 19.08 -3.53
N LYS A 516 28.30 19.80 -3.22
CA LYS A 516 28.23 20.73 -2.09
C LYS A 516 28.35 20.03 -0.73
N GLU A 517 27.63 18.92 -0.53
CA GLU A 517 27.71 18.14 0.72
C GLU A 517 29.10 17.53 0.93
N GLU A 518 29.75 17.04 -0.14
CA GLU A 518 31.11 16.50 -0.05
C GLU A 518 32.12 17.62 0.24
N GLU A 519 31.99 18.80 -0.37
CA GLU A 519 32.82 19.96 -0.06
C GLU A 519 32.66 20.42 1.40
N GLU A 520 31.42 20.43 1.91
CA GLU A 520 31.13 20.79 3.30
C GLU A 520 31.70 19.75 4.29
N ARG A 521 31.60 18.46 3.97
CA ARG A 521 32.24 17.38 4.76
C ARG A 521 33.76 17.50 4.78
N ARG A 522 34.39 17.79 3.63
CA ARG A 522 35.85 17.99 3.56
C ARG A 522 36.29 19.17 4.41
N ARG A 523 35.56 20.28 4.37
CA ARG A 523 35.83 21.46 5.22
C ARG A 523 35.70 21.12 6.70
N GLN A 524 34.66 20.39 7.10
CA GLN A 524 34.48 19.95 8.50
C GLN A 524 35.58 18.98 8.95
N GLU A 525 36.02 18.07 8.09
CA GLU A 525 37.11 17.12 8.40
C GLU A 525 38.46 17.84 8.53
N GLU A 526 38.77 18.79 7.64
CA GLU A 526 39.97 19.62 7.74
C GLU A 526 39.98 20.47 9.00
N GLU A 527 38.84 21.09 9.36
CA GLU A 527 38.73 21.86 10.60
C GLU A 527 38.90 20.99 11.84
N ARG A 528 38.36 19.76 11.82
CA ARG A 528 38.53 18.80 12.91
C ARG A 528 39.98 18.33 13.05
N LYS A 529 40.68 18.02 11.95
CA LYS A 529 42.10 17.64 11.99
C LYS A 529 42.97 18.76 12.55
N ARG A 530 42.72 20.01 12.16
CA ARG A 530 43.41 21.18 12.73
C ARG A 530 43.19 21.28 14.24
N ARG A 531 41.96 21.10 14.72
CA ARG A 531 41.67 21.11 16.17
C ARG A 531 42.34 19.96 16.92
N GLU A 532 42.36 18.75 16.35
CA GLU A 532 43.04 17.59 16.94
C GLU A 532 44.57 17.79 17.01
N GLU A 533 45.18 18.37 15.97
CA GLU A 533 46.61 18.73 15.97
C GLU A 533 46.93 19.83 17.00
N GLU A 534 46.14 20.90 17.06
CA GLU A 534 46.29 21.96 18.06
C GLU A 534 46.15 21.42 19.49
N GLU A 535 45.21 20.51 19.74
CA GLU A 535 45.02 19.89 21.05
C GLU A 535 46.20 18.97 21.41
N LYS A 536 46.75 18.24 20.43
CA LYS A 536 47.91 17.37 20.64
C LYS A 536 49.17 18.18 20.95
N GLU A 537 49.44 19.25 20.18
CA GLU A 537 50.56 20.16 20.47
C GLU A 537 50.42 20.80 21.85
N ARG A 538 49.20 21.18 22.25
CA ARG A 538 48.92 21.72 23.58
C ARG A 538 49.23 20.71 24.69
N ARG A 539 48.84 19.43 24.51
CA ARG A 539 49.14 18.35 25.47
C ARG A 539 50.63 18.03 25.56
N GLU A 540 51.33 18.00 24.42
CA GLU A 540 52.78 17.75 24.38
C GLU A 540 53.54 18.88 25.12
N ARG A 541 53.14 20.15 24.93
CA ARG A 541 53.70 21.28 25.69
C ARG A 541 53.39 21.18 27.19
N GLU A 542 52.15 20.85 27.57
CA GLU A 542 51.77 20.67 28.99
C GLU A 542 52.56 19.51 29.65
N GLU A 543 52.81 18.42 28.92
CA GLU A 543 53.59 17.28 29.42
C GLU A 543 55.08 17.61 29.52
N GLU A 544 55.64 18.34 28.56
CA GLU A 544 57.03 18.80 28.58
C GLU A 544 57.27 19.78 29.75
N GLU A 545 56.37 20.75 29.95
CA GLU A 545 56.39 21.64 31.11
C GLU A 545 56.31 20.86 32.43
N ARG A 546 55.46 19.83 32.50
CA ARG A 546 55.35 18.98 33.70
C ARG A 546 56.64 18.21 33.96
N ARG A 547 57.26 17.62 32.94
CA ARG A 547 58.53 16.90 33.06
C ARG A 547 59.67 17.82 33.47
N GLN A 548 59.70 19.06 32.97
CA GLN A 548 60.67 20.07 33.43
C GLN A 548 60.48 20.39 34.91
N ARG A 549 59.24 20.63 35.35
CA ARG A 549 58.93 20.85 36.78
C ARG A 549 59.34 19.67 37.66
N GLU A 550 59.04 18.43 37.25
CA GLU A 550 59.43 17.23 38.00
C GLU A 550 60.95 17.05 38.09
N LYS A 551 61.70 17.38 37.03
CA LYS A 551 63.17 17.38 37.04
C LYS A 551 63.74 18.46 37.95
N GLU A 552 63.19 19.67 37.89
CA GLU A 552 63.58 20.78 38.78
C GLU A 552 63.29 20.44 40.25
N GLU A 553 62.14 19.81 40.53
CA GLU A 553 61.78 19.37 41.88
C GLU A 553 62.69 18.24 42.38
N LYS A 554 63.02 17.25 41.54
CA LYS A 554 63.97 16.19 41.88
C LYS A 554 65.36 16.73 42.17
N LYS A 555 65.84 17.65 41.34
CA LYS A 555 67.14 18.30 41.54
C LYS A 555 67.18 19.10 42.85
N ARG A 556 66.09 19.83 43.16
CA ARG A 556 65.95 20.52 44.45
C ARG A 556 65.99 19.56 45.63
N ARG A 557 65.34 18.39 45.53
CA ARG A 557 65.37 17.36 46.59
C ARG A 557 66.75 16.74 46.76
N GLU A 558 67.44 16.42 45.67
CA GLU A 558 68.82 15.89 45.72
C GLU A 558 69.79 16.91 46.32
N GLU A 559 69.68 18.18 45.94
CA GLU A 559 70.46 19.28 46.53
C GLU A 559 70.13 19.48 48.02
N GLU A 560 68.88 19.27 48.44
CA GLU A 560 68.48 19.35 49.85
C GLU A 560 68.95 18.14 50.67
N GLU A 561 68.94 16.94 50.08
CA GLU A 561 69.43 15.70 50.71
C GLU A 561 70.95 15.71 50.88
N GLN A 562 71.69 16.16 49.87
CA GLN A 562 73.15 16.36 49.98
C GLN A 562 73.50 17.36 51.08
N ARG A 563 72.77 18.48 51.17
CA ARG A 563 72.97 19.45 52.25
C ARG A 563 72.72 18.82 53.63
N ARG A 564 71.72 17.95 53.76
CA ARG A 564 71.44 17.25 55.02
C ARG A 564 72.52 16.22 55.36
N GLU A 565 73.03 15.48 54.37
CA GLU A 565 74.13 14.54 54.59
C GLU A 565 75.42 15.27 54.98
N GLU A 566 75.74 16.40 54.33
CA GLU A 566 76.87 17.26 54.70
C GLU A 566 76.69 17.80 56.13
N GLU A 567 75.51 18.29 56.49
CA GLU A 567 75.19 18.76 57.85
C GLU A 567 75.24 17.61 58.89
N GLU A 568 74.82 16.39 58.56
CA GLU A 568 74.92 15.23 59.46
C GLU A 568 76.36 14.74 59.62
N GLU A 569 77.16 14.73 58.54
CA GLU A 569 78.56 14.33 58.60
C GLU A 569 79.39 15.36 59.38
N GLU A 570 79.09 16.65 59.22
CA GLU A 570 79.70 17.73 60.02
C GLU A 570 79.35 17.56 61.51
N ARG A 571 78.08 17.30 61.85
CA ARG A 571 77.66 16.99 63.23
C ARG A 571 78.34 15.74 63.80
N ARG A 572 78.51 14.68 63.00
CA ARG A 572 79.21 13.47 63.46
C ARG A 572 80.69 13.72 63.70
N ARG A 573 81.33 14.56 62.89
CA ARG A 573 82.72 14.97 63.12
C ARG A 573 82.84 15.81 64.39
N GLU A 574 81.91 16.73 64.62
CA GLU A 574 81.82 17.46 65.88
C GLU A 574 81.62 16.50 67.07
N GLU A 575 80.72 15.52 66.96
CA GLU A 575 80.51 14.50 68.01
C GLU A 575 81.72 13.57 68.21
N GLU A 576 82.41 13.14 67.14
CA GLU A 576 83.61 12.30 67.23
C GLU A 576 84.84 13.07 67.76
N GLU A 577 84.94 14.37 67.46
CA GLU A 577 85.92 15.28 68.04
C GLU A 577 85.61 15.51 69.53
N GLU A 578 84.33 15.68 69.90
CA GLU A 578 83.90 15.75 71.30
C GLU A 578 84.09 14.41 72.04
N GLU A 579 83.91 13.25 71.41
CA GLU A 579 84.13 11.93 72.05
C GLU A 579 85.62 11.61 72.24
N GLN A 580 86.51 12.19 71.44
CA GLN A 580 87.97 12.05 71.61
C GLN A 580 88.57 13.05 72.59
N GLU A 581 87.88 14.16 72.85
CA GLU A 581 88.27 15.18 73.83
C GLU A 581 87.12 15.46 74.80
N ASP A 582 86.78 14.52 75.68
CA ASP A 582 86.91 14.77 77.12
C ASP A 582 86.25 13.71 78.02
N GLY A 583 87.02 13.36 79.05
CA GLY A 583 86.52 12.75 80.28
C GLY A 583 87.04 13.52 81.50
N ARG A 584 86.43 14.68 81.83
CA ARG A 584 86.27 15.19 83.21
C ARG A 584 85.43 16.49 83.32
N GLY A 585 84.21 16.38 83.89
CA GLY A 585 83.72 17.34 84.90
C GLY A 585 82.49 18.23 84.60
N ASP A 586 81.35 17.83 85.19
CA ASP A 586 80.37 18.62 85.97
C ASP A 586 79.11 19.31 85.38
N GLU A 587 78.02 19.03 86.10
CA GLU A 587 76.60 19.49 86.20
C GLU A 587 76.32 21.03 86.18
N PRO A 588 75.06 21.54 86.39
CA PRO A 588 73.71 21.18 85.93
C PRO A 588 72.85 22.37 85.40
N LYS A 589 71.75 22.06 84.68
CA LYS A 589 70.44 22.75 84.45
C LYS A 589 70.32 24.28 84.66
N PRO A 590 69.57 24.97 83.76
CA PRO A 590 68.22 25.37 84.19
C PRO A 590 67.11 25.19 83.13
N ARG A 591 65.89 25.06 83.66
CA ARG A 591 64.59 25.08 82.99
C ARG A 591 64.31 26.44 82.33
N ARG A 592 63.60 26.43 81.20
CA ARG A 592 62.50 27.35 80.83
C ARG A 592 61.89 26.86 79.51
N GLU A 593 60.66 26.35 79.54
CA GLU A 593 59.43 27.10 79.20
C GLU A 593 59.46 27.47 77.71
N GLU A 594 58.79 26.65 76.89
CA GLU A 594 57.53 27.04 76.23
C GLU A 594 57.72 28.22 75.26
N GLU A 595 57.69 27.94 73.94
CA GLU A 595 57.13 28.82 72.88
C GLU A 595 57.33 28.19 71.47
N GLU A 596 56.68 27.06 71.17
CA GLU A 596 56.08 26.89 69.83
C GLU A 596 54.63 27.34 69.97
N GLY A 597 54.51 28.66 70.06
CA GLY A 597 53.28 29.36 69.83
C GLY A 597 52.89 29.19 68.37
N ASP A 598 51.61 28.97 68.20
CA ASP A 598 50.86 29.26 66.99
C ASP A 598 51.07 28.26 65.85
N TRP A 599 50.12 27.33 65.76
CA TRP A 599 49.38 27.19 64.51
C TRP A 599 48.87 28.58 64.12
N GLY A 600 49.78 29.40 63.59
CA GLY A 600 49.61 30.73 63.05
C GLY A 600 48.88 30.59 61.74
N GLU A 601 47.64 30.19 61.93
CA GLU A 601 46.54 31.03 61.55
C GLU A 601 46.68 31.55 60.16
N ARG A 602 45.82 30.94 59.35
CA ARG A 602 45.00 31.70 58.43
C ARG A 602 45.89 32.27 57.32
N GLN A 603 45.52 31.91 56.13
CA GLN A 603 44.48 32.70 55.50
C GLN A 603 44.25 32.03 54.17
N ILE A 604 43.07 31.43 54.02
CA ILE A 604 41.93 32.11 53.40
C ILE A 604 41.68 31.27 52.15
N ARG A 605 40.61 30.46 52.19
CA ARG A 605 39.32 30.90 51.63
C ARG A 605 39.53 31.13 50.13
N LEU A 606 39.10 30.22 49.28
CA LEU A 606 37.74 30.16 48.70
C LEU A 606 37.92 29.65 47.25
N PRO A 607 36.87 29.32 46.48
CA PRO A 607 35.49 28.99 46.87
C PRO A 607 34.97 27.71 46.19
N ARG A 608 33.97 27.09 46.82
CA ARG A 608 32.94 26.37 46.08
C ARG A 608 32.19 27.36 45.19
N SER A 609 32.02 26.96 43.93
CA SER A 609 31.16 27.58 42.91
C SER A 609 31.71 28.83 42.23
N LEU A 610 32.15 28.64 40.99
CA LEU A 610 31.89 29.58 39.91
C LEU A 610 31.04 28.87 38.85
N LYS A 611 29.74 28.81 39.15
CA LYS A 611 28.73 29.09 38.13
C LYS A 611 28.97 30.52 37.63
N LYS A 612 29.57 30.66 36.45
CA LYS A 612 29.33 31.76 35.51
C LYS A 612 29.08 31.06 34.17
N ARG A 613 27.87 31.07 33.62
CA ARG A 613 27.23 32.24 33.00
C ARG A 613 28.29 33.15 32.37
N PHE A 614 28.77 32.72 31.21
CA PHE A 614 29.16 33.65 30.16
C PHE A 614 27.92 33.89 29.28
N ILE A 615 27.39 35.11 29.42
CA ILE A 615 26.56 35.81 28.45
C ILE A 615 27.52 36.67 27.63
N GLY A 616 27.30 36.72 26.31
CA GLY A 616 27.97 37.60 25.35
C GLY A 616 28.65 36.76 24.27
N ILE A 617 28.27 36.84 22.99
CA ILE A 617 28.17 38.07 22.21
C ILE A 617 26.90 38.05 21.34
N LYS A 618 26.07 39.06 21.58
CA LYS A 618 25.11 39.68 20.67
C LYS A 618 25.84 40.16 19.41
N GLY A 619 25.23 40.02 18.21
CA GLY A 619 25.44 41.04 17.18
C GLY A 619 25.13 40.68 15.74
N ARG A 620 24.06 41.29 15.20
CA ARG A 620 23.61 41.40 13.79
C ARG A 620 23.01 40.09 13.24
N LEU A 621 21.75 40.06 12.81
CA LEU A 621 21.20 40.91 11.75
C LEU A 621 19.79 41.41 12.08
N SER A 622 19.69 42.73 12.21
CA SER A 622 18.50 43.54 11.95
C SER A 622 18.55 43.94 10.47
N SER A 623 17.37 44.17 9.88
CA SER A 623 17.03 44.57 8.50
C SER A 623 17.18 43.51 7.40
N GLY A 624 16.03 43.17 6.82
CA GLY A 624 15.80 42.21 5.73
C GLY A 624 14.37 41.72 5.80
#